data_AF-A0A194VDH0-F1
#
_entry.id   AF-A0A194VDH0-F1
#
_cell.length_a   1.000
_cell.length_b   1.000
_cell.length_c   1.000
_cell.angle_alpha   90.00
_cell.angle_beta   90.00
_cell.angle_gamma   90.00
#
_symmetry.space_group_name_H-M   'P 1'
#
loop_
_entity.id
_entity.type
_entity.pdbx_description
1 polymer ?
#
loop_
_entity_poly.entity_id
_entity_poly.type
_entity_poly.pdbx_seq_one_letter_code
_entity_poly.pdbx_strand_id
1 'polypeptide(L)'
;MSQQMSFIVAFASVFGAAEAIRQTQARTRRQEHRSRKNNLLVHCTKSSRYSSELEGKHVTLSGDKLYIDTGTEYDVPFGHQFAGYFLPYAESQFEGLVSTISDDPPVMNWIYVDRQTYEVKFGTRAWAEPNFKGPFDCTRQDRRLTLGGWEGFVAVKEGNFWALYFDLEGDRLQSKVAEGTPVLEVELQRIEMRVPKPEKPKEEANGDEEKAEVPVKKANGHKEKHEETEEMPIRSVKLESPEVD
;
A
#
# COMPACT_ATOMS: atom_id res chain seq x y z
N MET A 1 -44.06 -39.61 -1.26
CA MET A 1 -43.43 -38.62 -2.17
C MET A 1 -43.00 -37.31 -1.47
N SER A 2 -42.92 -37.24 -0.14
CA SER A 2 -42.56 -35.98 0.58
C SER A 2 -41.07 -35.84 0.92
N GLN A 3 -40.31 -36.95 0.94
CA GLN A 3 -38.95 -36.95 1.48
C GLN A 3 -37.85 -36.56 0.48
N GLN A 4 -38.12 -36.57 -0.84
CA GLN A 4 -37.12 -36.18 -1.86
C GLN A 4 -37.09 -34.68 -2.16
N MET A 5 -38.18 -33.94 -1.87
CA MET A 5 -38.24 -32.48 -2.05
C MET A 5 -37.42 -31.72 -1.01
N SER A 6 -37.26 -32.25 0.22
CA SER A 6 -36.49 -31.58 1.29
C SER A 6 -34.97 -31.62 1.07
N PHE A 7 -34.43 -32.61 0.37
CA PHE A 7 -33.00 -32.71 0.12
C PHE A 7 -32.49 -31.68 -0.91
N ILE A 8 -33.25 -31.41 -1.98
CA ILE A 8 -32.82 -30.47 -3.04
C ILE A 8 -32.76 -29.03 -2.53
N VAL A 9 -33.69 -28.63 -1.64
CA VAL A 9 -33.71 -27.29 -1.02
C VAL A 9 -32.53 -27.09 -0.06
N ALA A 10 -32.11 -28.13 0.67
CA ALA A 10 -30.98 -28.07 1.59
C ALA A 10 -29.62 -27.93 0.87
N PHE A 11 -29.44 -28.56 -0.30
CA PHE A 11 -28.23 -28.36 -1.09
C PHE A 11 -28.17 -26.96 -1.70
N ALA A 12 -29.27 -26.46 -2.27
CA ALA A 12 -29.31 -25.10 -2.84
C ALA A 12 -28.98 -24.01 -1.81
N SER A 13 -29.45 -24.16 -0.55
CA SER A 13 -29.13 -23.20 0.52
C SER A 13 -27.67 -23.29 0.99
N VAL A 14 -27.10 -24.49 1.10
CA VAL A 14 -25.67 -24.68 1.46
C VAL A 14 -24.73 -24.16 0.37
N PHE A 15 -25.03 -24.43 -0.91
CA PHE A 15 -24.24 -23.90 -2.03
C PHE A 15 -24.39 -22.37 -2.19
N GLY A 16 -25.59 -21.82 -2.00
CA GLY A 16 -25.82 -20.37 -2.01
C GLY A 16 -25.06 -19.65 -0.89
N ALA A 17 -25.04 -20.23 0.32
CA ALA A 17 -24.27 -19.69 1.44
C ALA A 17 -22.74 -19.77 1.19
N ALA A 18 -22.25 -20.88 0.63
CA ALA A 18 -20.82 -21.04 0.34
C ALA A 18 -20.32 -20.03 -0.72
N GLU A 19 -21.08 -19.81 -1.79
CA GLU A 19 -20.71 -18.84 -2.83
C GLU A 19 -20.82 -17.40 -2.30
N ALA A 20 -21.83 -17.10 -1.47
CA ALA A 20 -21.93 -15.81 -0.79
C ALA A 20 -20.73 -15.54 0.14
N ILE A 21 -20.28 -16.54 0.90
CA ILE A 21 -19.07 -16.46 1.73
C ILE A 21 -17.84 -16.23 0.86
N ARG A 22 -17.70 -16.96 -0.25
CA ARG A 22 -16.57 -16.81 -1.17
C ARG A 22 -16.51 -15.42 -1.79
N GLN A 23 -17.66 -14.88 -2.21
CA GLN A 23 -17.79 -13.51 -2.71
C GLN A 23 -17.43 -12.49 -1.63
N THR A 24 -17.90 -12.70 -0.40
CA THR A 24 -17.57 -11.84 0.75
C THR A 24 -16.06 -11.85 1.02
N GLN A 25 -15.44 -13.03 1.12
CA GLN A 25 -14.00 -13.17 1.33
C GLN A 25 -13.18 -12.56 0.18
N ALA A 26 -13.63 -12.70 -1.07
CA ALA A 26 -12.99 -12.08 -2.22
C ALA A 26 -13.05 -10.55 -2.13
N ARG A 27 -14.20 -9.99 -1.73
CA ARG A 27 -14.37 -8.55 -1.53
C ARG A 27 -13.51 -8.02 -0.38
N THR A 28 -13.48 -8.71 0.77
CA THR A 28 -12.63 -8.35 1.91
C THR A 28 -11.16 -8.36 1.52
N ARG A 29 -10.66 -9.44 0.88
CA ARG A 29 -9.27 -9.51 0.41
C ARG A 29 -8.92 -8.41 -0.58
N ARG A 30 -9.86 -8.05 -1.47
CA ARG A 30 -9.66 -6.91 -2.37
C ARG A 30 -9.53 -5.63 -1.56
N GLN A 31 -10.47 -5.34 -0.67
CA GLN A 31 -10.46 -4.12 0.16
C GLN A 31 -9.17 -4.00 0.97
N GLU A 32 -8.74 -5.06 1.65
CA GLU A 32 -7.48 -5.12 2.40
C GLU A 32 -6.27 -4.80 1.52
N HIS A 33 -6.20 -5.42 0.34
CA HIS A 33 -5.13 -5.16 -0.64
C HIS A 33 -5.14 -3.71 -1.14
N ARG A 34 -6.32 -3.09 -1.23
CA ARG A 34 -6.47 -1.72 -1.70
C ARG A 34 -6.11 -0.67 -0.68
N SER A 35 -6.32 -0.95 0.61
CA SER A 35 -5.91 -0.08 1.71
C SER A 35 -4.44 -0.25 2.14
N ARG A 36 -3.72 -1.25 1.60
CA ARG A 36 -2.32 -1.50 1.95
C ARG A 36 -1.38 -0.51 1.26
N LYS A 37 -0.62 0.23 2.08
CA LYS A 37 0.42 1.16 1.62
C LYS A 37 1.52 0.40 0.87
N ASN A 38 1.92 0.93 -0.28
CA ASN A 38 2.90 0.32 -1.17
C ASN A 38 3.82 1.39 -1.74
N ASN A 39 5.04 0.95 -2.04
CA ASN A 39 5.97 1.65 -2.92
C ASN A 39 5.72 1.22 -4.38
N LEU A 40 6.23 2.01 -5.32
CA LEU A 40 6.33 1.62 -6.72
C LEU A 40 7.81 1.41 -7.08
N LEU A 41 8.13 0.23 -7.59
CA LEU A 41 9.42 -0.09 -8.17
C LEU A 41 9.31 -0.15 -9.69
N VAL A 42 10.32 0.41 -10.36
CA VAL A 42 10.41 0.44 -11.81
C VAL A 42 10.99 -0.87 -12.32
N HIS A 43 10.34 -1.45 -13.33
CA HIS A 43 10.88 -2.56 -14.12
C HIS A 43 10.94 -2.16 -15.59
N CYS A 44 12.11 -2.30 -16.22
CA CYS A 44 12.31 -1.99 -17.63
C CYS A 44 11.86 -3.16 -18.50
N THR A 45 10.82 -2.95 -19.31
CA THR A 45 10.28 -3.98 -20.22
C THR A 45 11.29 -4.46 -21.26
N LYS A 46 12.19 -3.57 -21.70
CA LYS A 46 13.23 -3.81 -22.69
C LYS A 46 14.57 -3.34 -22.15
N SER A 47 15.62 -4.13 -22.42
CA SER A 47 16.99 -3.75 -22.09
C SER A 47 17.45 -2.57 -22.96
N SER A 48 18.13 -1.62 -22.32
CA SER A 48 18.71 -0.44 -22.94
C SER A 48 19.94 0.02 -22.16
N ARG A 49 20.66 1.03 -22.67
CA ARG A 49 21.77 1.66 -21.95
C ARG A 49 21.37 2.32 -20.62
N TYR A 50 20.07 2.59 -20.41
CA TYR A 50 19.54 3.22 -19.19
C TYR A 50 18.91 2.22 -18.22
N SER A 51 18.74 0.95 -18.62
CA SER A 51 18.04 -0.02 -17.78
C SER A 51 18.73 -0.23 -16.43
N SER A 52 20.07 -0.23 -16.38
CA SER A 52 20.80 -0.32 -15.10
C SER A 52 20.62 0.89 -14.18
N GLU A 53 20.25 2.05 -14.73
CA GLU A 53 20.00 3.27 -13.96
C GLU A 53 18.58 3.26 -13.35
N LEU A 54 17.62 2.62 -14.02
CA LEU A 54 16.19 2.65 -13.69
C LEU A 54 15.63 1.38 -13.04
N GLU A 55 16.19 0.21 -13.37
CA GLU A 55 15.69 -1.07 -12.89
C GLU A 55 15.70 -1.16 -11.36
N GLY A 56 14.57 -1.55 -10.78
CA GLY A 56 14.40 -1.71 -9.33
C GLY A 56 14.43 -0.40 -8.54
N LYS A 57 14.41 0.76 -9.20
CA LYS A 57 14.40 2.07 -8.53
C LYS A 57 13.01 2.46 -8.04
N HIS A 58 12.98 3.29 -7.00
CA HIS A 58 11.74 3.76 -6.41
C HIS A 58 11.18 4.96 -7.18
N VAL A 59 9.85 5.05 -7.21
CA VAL A 59 9.15 6.27 -7.63
C VAL A 59 9.03 7.23 -6.44
N THR A 60 9.21 8.52 -6.71
CA THR A 60 9.24 9.62 -5.74
C THR A 60 8.41 10.79 -6.25
N LEU A 61 7.74 11.50 -5.36
CA LEU A 61 6.97 12.71 -5.64
C LEU A 61 7.84 13.92 -5.42
N SER A 62 8.06 14.75 -6.44
CA SER A 62 8.85 15.99 -6.34
C SER A 62 8.23 17.09 -7.17
N GLY A 63 8.16 18.31 -6.63
CA GLY A 63 7.43 19.41 -7.25
C GLY A 63 5.94 19.08 -7.38
N ASP A 64 5.47 18.88 -8.61
CA ASP A 64 4.11 18.46 -8.96
C ASP A 64 4.05 17.16 -9.78
N LYS A 65 5.19 16.48 -9.96
CA LYS A 65 5.35 15.27 -10.79
C LYS A 65 5.86 14.07 -9.99
N LEU A 66 5.74 12.89 -10.60
CA LEU A 66 6.40 11.67 -10.15
C LEU A 66 7.69 11.47 -10.94
N TYR A 67 8.74 11.14 -10.23
CA TYR A 67 10.09 10.90 -10.74
C TYR A 67 10.59 9.53 -10.29
N ILE A 68 11.63 9.03 -10.96
CA ILE A 68 12.34 7.82 -10.57
C ILE A 68 13.62 8.25 -9.84
N ASP A 69 13.77 7.79 -8.60
CA ASP A 69 14.97 8.03 -7.80
C ASP A 69 16.09 7.10 -8.26
N THR A 70 16.97 7.61 -9.11
CA THR A 70 18.16 6.90 -9.59
C THR A 70 19.24 6.75 -8.52
N GLY A 71 19.16 7.53 -7.43
CA GLY A 71 20.20 7.62 -6.41
C GLY A 71 21.53 8.18 -6.95
N THR A 72 21.52 8.95 -8.03
CA THR A 72 22.75 9.53 -8.61
C THR A 72 23.06 10.94 -8.07
N GLU A 73 22.06 11.61 -7.49
CA GLU A 73 22.15 12.97 -6.98
C GLU A 73 22.03 12.93 -5.44
N TYR A 74 23.12 12.58 -4.75
CA TYR A 74 23.12 12.32 -3.30
C TYR A 74 23.04 13.58 -2.42
N ASP A 75 23.36 14.75 -2.97
CA ASP A 75 23.53 15.99 -2.20
C ASP A 75 22.22 16.81 -2.09
N VAL A 76 21.14 16.36 -2.72
CA VAL A 76 19.86 17.07 -2.74
C VAL A 76 18.76 16.14 -2.24
N PRO A 77 18.04 16.48 -1.14
CA PRO A 77 16.82 15.76 -0.77
C PRO A 77 15.86 15.75 -1.95
N PHE A 78 15.66 14.57 -2.54
CA PHE A 78 14.86 14.42 -3.74
C PHE A 78 13.48 13.89 -3.38
N GLY A 79 12.52 14.81 -3.23
CA GLY A 79 11.10 14.51 -3.09
C GLY A 79 10.70 13.63 -1.89
N HIS A 80 9.45 13.18 -1.91
CA HIS A 80 8.89 12.22 -0.96
C HIS A 80 8.68 10.87 -1.66
N GLN A 81 9.25 9.79 -1.12
CA GLN A 81 9.12 8.47 -1.73
C GLN A 81 7.64 8.07 -1.84
N PHE A 82 7.24 7.57 -3.00
CA PHE A 82 5.88 7.11 -3.22
C PHE A 82 5.48 6.10 -2.14
N ALA A 83 4.44 6.42 -1.39
CA ALA A 83 3.89 5.60 -0.34
C ALA A 83 2.36 5.66 -0.45
N GLY A 84 1.85 4.93 -1.44
CA GLY A 84 0.49 5.07 -1.91
C GLY A 84 -0.38 3.85 -1.75
N TYR A 85 -1.67 4.04 -1.98
CA TYR A 85 -2.69 3.00 -1.92
C TYR A 85 -3.93 3.47 -2.69
N PHE A 86 -4.91 2.59 -2.86
CA PHE A 86 -6.09 2.91 -3.64
C PHE A 86 -7.21 3.43 -2.74
N LEU A 87 -7.92 4.45 -3.21
CA LEU A 87 -9.10 4.99 -2.54
C LEU A 87 -10.26 5.12 -3.54
N PRO A 88 -11.51 4.90 -3.11
CA PRO A 88 -12.67 5.25 -3.91
C PRO A 88 -12.62 6.72 -4.31
N TYR A 89 -12.77 7.01 -5.60
CA TYR A 89 -12.83 8.39 -6.06
C TYR A 89 -14.30 8.85 -6.01
N ALA A 90 -14.61 9.87 -5.22
CA ALA A 90 -15.99 10.31 -5.01
C ALA A 90 -16.70 10.59 -6.33
N GLU A 91 -17.99 10.23 -6.39
CA GLU A 91 -18.86 10.35 -7.56
C GLU A 91 -18.43 9.52 -8.79
N SER A 92 -17.50 8.59 -8.60
CA SER A 92 -17.09 7.63 -9.63
C SER A 92 -17.42 6.20 -9.22
N GLN A 93 -17.41 5.30 -10.21
CA GLN A 93 -17.51 3.85 -10.00
C GLN A 93 -16.14 3.16 -9.89
N PHE A 94 -15.07 3.95 -9.79
CA PHE A 94 -13.70 3.45 -9.78
C PHE A 94 -12.91 3.96 -8.59
N GLU A 95 -11.72 3.38 -8.46
CA GLU A 95 -10.76 3.73 -7.43
C GLU A 95 -9.64 4.55 -8.08
N GLY A 96 -9.26 5.63 -7.41
CA GLY A 96 -8.06 6.39 -7.75
C GLY A 96 -6.87 5.90 -6.95
N LEU A 97 -5.71 6.49 -7.24
CA LEU A 97 -4.46 6.25 -6.51
C LEU A 97 -4.11 7.50 -5.71
N VAL A 98 -3.70 7.31 -4.46
CA VAL A 98 -3.17 8.37 -3.61
C VAL A 98 -1.77 8.01 -3.13
N SER A 99 -0.96 9.02 -2.81
CA SER A 99 0.29 8.86 -2.07
C SER A 99 0.41 9.93 -1.01
N THR A 100 1.11 9.62 0.08
CA THR A 100 1.61 10.67 0.98
C THR A 100 2.60 11.57 0.24
N ILE A 101 2.68 12.83 0.68
CA ILE A 101 3.64 13.84 0.22
C ILE A 101 4.55 14.36 1.36
N SER A 102 4.21 14.00 2.60
CA SER A 102 4.96 14.28 3.82
C SER A 102 4.69 13.13 4.80
N ASP A 103 5.64 12.85 5.69
CA ASP A 103 5.48 11.85 6.74
C ASP A 103 4.82 12.44 8.00
N ASP A 104 5.07 13.71 8.30
CA ASP A 104 4.52 14.40 9.48
C ASP A 104 4.22 15.89 9.19
N PRO A 105 2.93 16.32 9.22
CA PRO A 105 1.75 15.48 9.25
C PRO A 105 1.62 14.68 7.92
N PRO A 106 1.04 13.48 7.95
CA PRO A 106 0.87 12.66 6.75
C PRO A 106 -0.22 13.25 5.85
N VAL A 107 0.18 14.16 4.97
CA VAL A 107 -0.68 14.74 3.93
C VAL A 107 -0.66 13.83 2.71
N MET A 108 -1.81 13.64 2.06
CA MET A 108 -1.94 12.82 0.87
C MET A 108 -2.51 13.59 -0.30
N ASN A 109 -2.03 13.27 -1.50
CA ASN A 109 -2.53 13.80 -2.75
C ASN A 109 -2.94 12.67 -3.70
N TRP A 110 -3.86 12.99 -4.60
CA TRP A 110 -4.25 12.11 -5.69
C TRP A 110 -3.17 12.08 -6.75
N ILE A 111 -2.91 10.89 -7.28
CA ILE A 111 -2.07 10.68 -8.45
C ILE A 111 -2.97 10.68 -9.68
N TYR A 112 -2.54 11.37 -10.72
CA TYR A 112 -3.28 11.48 -11.97
C TYR A 112 -2.32 11.65 -13.13
N VAL A 113 -2.77 11.37 -14.35
CA VAL A 113 -2.04 11.73 -15.57
C VAL A 113 -2.63 13.02 -16.11
N ASP A 114 -1.76 14.02 -16.29
CA ASP A 114 -2.16 15.30 -16.89
C ASP A 114 -2.65 15.07 -18.33
N ARG A 115 -3.84 15.58 -18.66
CA ARG A 115 -4.47 15.26 -19.94
C ARG A 115 -3.79 15.95 -21.14
N GLN A 116 -3.00 16.99 -20.91
CA GLN A 116 -2.31 17.73 -21.96
C GLN A 116 -0.90 17.19 -22.18
N THR A 117 -0.12 17.05 -21.10
CA THR A 117 1.31 16.72 -21.15
C THR A 117 1.60 15.22 -21.02
N TYR A 118 0.64 14.45 -20.50
CA TYR A 118 0.79 13.03 -20.17
C TYR A 118 1.80 12.74 -19.04
N GLU A 119 2.21 13.77 -18.33
CA GLU A 119 3.00 13.65 -17.10
C GLU A 119 2.17 12.93 -16.02
N VAL A 120 2.80 12.02 -15.28
CA VAL A 120 2.19 11.51 -14.05
C VAL A 120 2.46 12.52 -12.94
N LYS A 121 1.38 13.08 -12.40
CA LYS A 121 1.39 14.19 -11.46
C LYS A 121 0.67 13.83 -10.18
N PHE A 122 0.84 14.68 -9.18
CA PHE A 122 0.10 14.57 -7.93
C PHE A 122 -0.48 15.91 -7.50
N GLY A 123 -1.59 15.88 -6.77
CA GLY A 123 -2.23 17.10 -6.28
C GLY A 123 -3.53 16.86 -5.53
N THR A 124 -4.14 17.94 -5.08
CA THR A 124 -5.46 17.88 -4.45
C THR A 124 -6.52 17.42 -5.45
N ARG A 125 -7.72 17.07 -4.97
CA ARG A 125 -8.82 16.63 -5.83
C ARG A 125 -9.10 17.62 -6.97
N ALA A 126 -9.07 18.93 -6.70
CA ALA A 126 -9.32 19.97 -7.69
C ALA A 126 -8.36 19.91 -8.89
N TRP A 127 -7.11 19.52 -8.67
CA TRP A 127 -6.12 19.33 -9.74
C TRP A 127 -6.28 18.00 -10.48
N ALA A 128 -6.69 16.94 -9.77
CA ALA A 128 -6.87 15.62 -10.35
C ALA A 128 -8.16 15.46 -11.16
N GLU A 129 -9.25 16.11 -10.75
CA GLU A 129 -10.59 15.98 -11.34
C GLU A 129 -10.64 16.21 -12.87
N PRO A 130 -10.06 17.29 -13.43
CA PRO A 130 -10.10 17.54 -14.88
C PRO A 130 -9.18 16.61 -15.70
N ASN A 131 -8.36 15.79 -15.03
CA ASN A 131 -7.30 14.97 -15.60
C ASN A 131 -7.66 13.47 -15.57
N PHE A 132 -6.74 12.61 -16.03
CA PHE A 132 -6.92 11.16 -15.97
C PHE A 132 -6.56 10.62 -14.58
N LYS A 133 -7.54 10.65 -13.68
CA LYS A 133 -7.45 10.21 -12.28
C LYS A 133 -7.78 8.73 -12.01
N GLY A 134 -8.08 7.95 -13.04
CA GLY A 134 -8.45 6.54 -12.89
C GLY A 134 -9.21 5.99 -14.11
N PRO A 135 -9.61 4.71 -14.09
CA PRO A 135 -9.46 3.78 -12.96
C PRO A 135 -8.01 3.35 -12.76
N PHE A 136 -7.50 3.48 -11.53
CA PHE A 136 -6.23 2.86 -11.15
C PHE A 136 -6.48 1.47 -10.57
N ASP A 137 -5.73 0.48 -11.02
CA ASP A 137 -5.74 -0.87 -10.44
C ASP A 137 -4.35 -1.50 -10.59
N CYS A 138 -4.21 -2.79 -10.30
CA CYS A 138 -3.00 -3.53 -10.62
C CYS A 138 -3.28 -4.90 -11.22
N THR A 139 -2.28 -5.45 -11.93
CA THR A 139 -2.34 -6.82 -12.45
C THR A 139 -2.51 -7.84 -11.31
N ARG A 140 -3.13 -8.99 -11.63
CA ARG A 140 -3.47 -10.01 -10.61
C ARG A 140 -2.24 -10.77 -10.10
N GLN A 141 -1.27 -11.02 -10.99
CA GLN A 141 -0.10 -11.84 -10.72
C GLN A 141 1.00 -10.99 -10.05
N ASP A 142 1.55 -10.03 -10.78
CA ASP A 142 2.75 -9.29 -10.37
C ASP A 142 2.47 -7.95 -9.69
N ARG A 143 1.18 -7.60 -9.49
CA ARG A 143 0.75 -6.37 -8.81
C ARG A 143 1.28 -5.10 -9.49
N ARG A 144 1.46 -5.15 -10.81
CA ARG A 144 1.93 -4.02 -11.60
C ARG A 144 0.82 -3.01 -11.77
N LEU A 145 1.11 -1.73 -11.55
CA LEU A 145 0.14 -0.64 -11.60
C LEU A 145 -0.40 -0.47 -13.01
N THR A 146 -1.72 -0.23 -13.10
CA THR A 146 -2.43 0.02 -14.35
C THR A 146 -3.27 1.29 -14.23
N LEU A 147 -3.42 2.00 -15.34
CA LEU A 147 -4.42 3.05 -15.51
C LEU A 147 -5.33 2.67 -16.67
N GLY A 148 -6.64 2.69 -16.48
CA GLY A 148 -7.57 2.25 -17.52
C GLY A 148 -7.46 0.76 -17.86
N GLY A 149 -6.83 -0.05 -16.99
CA GLY A 149 -6.53 -1.45 -17.26
C GLY A 149 -5.29 -1.69 -18.13
N TRP A 150 -4.48 -0.66 -18.41
CA TRP A 150 -3.26 -0.76 -19.22
C TRP A 150 -2.01 -0.30 -18.45
N GLU A 151 -0.87 -0.90 -18.81
CA GLU A 151 0.46 -0.68 -18.23
C GLU A 151 1.30 0.28 -19.11
N GLY A 152 0.69 1.39 -19.55
CA GLY A 152 1.30 2.34 -20.50
C GLY A 152 2.29 3.34 -19.88
N PHE A 153 2.97 2.99 -18.79
CA PHE A 153 3.90 3.92 -18.13
C PHE A 153 5.23 4.00 -18.89
N VAL A 154 5.78 5.21 -18.96
CA VAL A 154 7.09 5.46 -19.59
C VAL A 154 7.95 6.36 -18.71
N ALA A 155 9.25 6.10 -18.70
CA ALA A 155 10.26 6.95 -18.08
C ALA A 155 10.84 7.90 -19.14
N VAL A 156 10.80 9.20 -18.86
CA VAL A 156 11.27 10.27 -19.76
C VAL A 156 12.45 10.98 -19.12
N LYS A 157 13.56 11.16 -19.85
CA LYS A 157 14.72 11.90 -19.34
C LYS A 157 14.44 13.41 -19.39
N GLU A 158 14.39 14.06 -18.23
CA GLU A 158 14.28 15.52 -18.07
C GLU A 158 15.55 16.06 -17.41
N GLY A 159 16.51 16.55 -18.20
CA GLY A 159 17.82 16.98 -17.69
C GLY A 159 18.56 15.80 -17.04
N ASN A 160 18.82 15.91 -15.73
CA ASN A 160 19.46 14.84 -14.94
C ASN A 160 18.46 13.83 -14.37
N PHE A 161 17.16 14.13 -14.40
CA PHE A 161 16.13 13.32 -13.75
C PHE A 161 15.37 12.45 -14.75
N TRP A 162 14.62 11.48 -14.22
CA TRP A 162 13.70 10.65 -14.97
C TRP A 162 12.29 10.86 -14.46
N ALA A 163 11.46 11.53 -15.25
CA ALA A 163 10.07 11.78 -14.94
C ALA A 163 9.20 10.62 -15.43
N LEU A 164 8.14 10.32 -14.69
CA LEU A 164 7.16 9.31 -15.06
C LEU A 164 6.05 9.96 -15.90
N TYR A 165 5.75 9.34 -17.03
CA TYR A 165 4.66 9.72 -17.93
C TYR A 165 3.78 8.49 -18.21
N PHE A 166 2.62 8.72 -18.84
CA PHE A 166 1.77 7.65 -19.34
C PHE A 166 1.48 7.84 -20.83
N ASP A 167 1.93 6.91 -21.65
CA ASP A 167 1.79 6.98 -23.09
C ASP A 167 0.38 6.56 -23.53
N LEU A 168 -0.56 7.51 -23.54
CA LEU A 168 -1.95 7.23 -23.96
C LEU A 168 -2.07 6.84 -25.44
N GLU A 169 -1.16 7.34 -26.29
CA GLU A 169 -1.22 7.15 -27.75
C GLU A 169 -0.48 5.88 -28.20
N GLY A 170 0.37 5.30 -27.34
CA GLY A 170 1.17 4.11 -27.64
C GLY A 170 2.28 4.38 -28.66
N ASP A 171 2.70 5.64 -28.79
CA ASP A 171 3.68 6.09 -29.77
C ASP A 171 5.03 6.48 -29.14
N ARG A 172 5.18 6.30 -27.82
CA ARG A 172 6.28 6.77 -26.98
C ARG A 172 6.38 8.29 -26.91
N LEU A 173 5.23 8.95 -26.76
CA LEU A 173 5.12 10.38 -26.50
C LEU A 173 5.67 11.26 -27.64
N GLN A 174 5.63 10.81 -28.90
CA GLN A 174 6.26 11.52 -30.03
C GLN A 174 5.77 12.96 -30.15
N SER A 175 4.51 13.21 -29.82
CA SER A 175 3.88 14.53 -29.86
C SER A 175 4.05 15.36 -28.57
N LYS A 176 4.57 14.76 -27.49
CA LYS A 176 4.58 15.35 -26.14
C LYS A 176 5.97 15.73 -25.64
N VAL A 177 7.02 15.07 -26.14
CA VAL A 177 8.41 15.36 -25.75
C VAL A 177 9.23 15.86 -26.93
N ALA A 178 10.30 16.61 -26.65
CA ALA A 178 11.22 17.07 -27.70
C ALA A 178 11.86 15.90 -28.45
N GLU A 179 12.12 16.08 -29.74
CA GLU A 179 12.77 15.07 -30.57
C GLU A 179 14.14 14.67 -29.98
N GLY A 180 14.41 13.36 -29.94
CA GLY A 180 15.63 12.80 -29.37
C GLY A 180 15.64 12.64 -27.85
N THR A 181 14.59 13.10 -27.14
CA THR A 181 14.41 12.82 -25.71
C THR A 181 14.32 11.32 -25.46
N PRO A 182 15.16 10.73 -24.58
CA PRO A 182 15.03 9.33 -24.19
C PRO A 182 13.69 9.04 -23.50
N VAL A 183 12.93 8.09 -24.06
CA VAL A 183 11.66 7.57 -23.51
C VAL A 183 11.74 6.05 -23.44
N LEU A 184 11.48 5.47 -22.27
CA LEU A 184 11.54 4.02 -22.03
C LEU A 184 10.23 3.50 -21.47
N GLU A 185 9.69 2.45 -22.07
CA GLU A 185 8.55 1.70 -21.53
C GLU A 185 8.93 1.01 -20.22
N VAL A 186 8.18 1.31 -19.16
CA VAL A 186 8.42 0.76 -17.83
C VAL A 186 7.14 0.19 -17.24
N GLU A 187 7.29 -0.89 -16.48
CA GLU A 187 6.26 -1.42 -15.60
C GLU A 187 6.49 -0.90 -14.18
N LEU A 188 5.42 -0.68 -13.43
CA LEU A 188 5.50 -0.18 -12.05
C LEU A 188 4.99 -1.25 -11.09
N GLN A 189 5.91 -1.97 -10.47
CA GLN A 189 5.57 -3.02 -9.53
C GLN A 189 5.19 -2.44 -8.17
N ARG A 190 4.00 -2.78 -7.67
CA ARG A 190 3.58 -2.39 -6.32
C ARG A 190 4.18 -3.33 -5.29
N ILE A 191 4.99 -2.77 -4.39
CA ILE A 191 5.61 -3.51 -3.28
C ILE A 191 5.02 -3.00 -1.97
N GLU A 192 4.36 -3.89 -1.22
CA GLU A 192 3.78 -3.54 0.08
C GLU A 192 4.86 -3.05 1.05
N MET A 193 4.59 -1.93 1.71
CA MET A 193 5.49 -1.38 2.72
C MET A 193 5.38 -2.19 4.00
N ARG A 194 6.52 -2.47 4.65
CA ARG A 194 6.52 -3.10 5.97
C ARG A 194 5.97 -2.10 6.99
N VAL A 195 4.90 -2.48 7.69
CA VAL A 195 4.40 -1.72 8.83
C VAL A 195 5.29 -2.05 10.04
N PRO A 196 6.02 -1.08 10.62
CA PRO A 196 6.74 -1.31 11.87
C PRO A 196 5.74 -1.72 12.95
N LYS A 197 6.08 -2.70 13.79
CA LYS A 197 5.26 -3.01 14.96
C LYS A 197 5.24 -1.77 15.85
N PRO A 198 4.07 -1.34 16.37
CA PRO A 198 4.02 -0.24 17.31
C PRO A 198 4.96 -0.56 18.48
N GLU A 199 5.82 0.40 18.83
CA GLU A 199 6.69 0.26 19.99
C GLU A 199 5.79 0.11 21.22
N LYS A 200 5.97 -0.98 21.97
CA LYS A 200 5.29 -1.11 23.26
C LYS A 200 5.83 0.03 24.14
N PRO A 201 4.97 0.80 24.83
CA PRO A 201 5.44 1.76 25.82
C PRO A 201 6.40 1.04 26.76
N LYS A 202 7.62 1.56 26.91
CA LYS A 202 8.52 1.07 27.95
C LYS A 202 7.82 1.38 29.27
N GLU A 203 7.51 0.35 30.06
CA GLU A 203 7.07 0.55 31.43
C GLU A 203 8.15 1.37 32.11
N GLU A 204 7.82 2.62 32.48
CA GLU A 204 8.69 3.44 33.29
C GLU A 204 8.85 2.71 34.62
N ALA A 205 10.05 2.18 34.85
CA ALA A 205 10.43 1.63 36.14
C ALA A 205 10.42 2.79 37.14
N ASN A 206 9.28 3.01 37.79
CA ASN A 206 9.21 3.81 39.00
C ASN A 206 10.10 3.11 40.01
N GLY A 207 11.22 3.76 40.31
CA GLY A 207 12.16 3.32 41.31
C GLY A 207 11.53 3.47 42.69
N ASP A 208 11.37 2.34 43.36
CA ASP A 208 11.38 2.29 44.82
C ASP A 208 12.63 1.52 45.24
N GLU A 209 13.54 2.26 45.88
CA GLU A 209 14.72 1.72 46.54
C GLU A 209 14.28 0.83 47.72
N GLU A 210 14.47 -0.48 47.61
CA GLU A 210 14.49 -1.34 48.79
C GLU A 210 15.73 -2.24 48.81
N LYS A 211 16.67 -1.76 49.63
CA LYS A 211 17.73 -2.41 50.41
C LYS A 211 18.33 -3.73 49.90
N ALA A 212 19.66 -3.64 49.75
CA ALA A 212 20.60 -4.72 49.53
C ALA A 212 20.46 -5.89 50.53
N GLU A 213 20.36 -7.10 49.99
CA GLU A 213 20.89 -8.31 50.62
C GLU A 213 21.76 -9.10 49.63
N VAL A 214 22.92 -9.55 50.14
CA VAL A 214 24.05 -10.16 49.43
C VAL A 214 23.77 -11.65 49.11
N PRO A 215 24.27 -12.22 48.00
CA PRO A 215 23.73 -13.47 47.44
C PRO A 215 24.33 -14.73 48.06
N VAL A 216 23.47 -15.70 48.41
CA VAL A 216 23.88 -17.10 48.65
C VAL A 216 23.71 -17.90 47.36
N LYS A 217 24.84 -18.25 46.75
CA LYS A 217 24.92 -19.25 45.68
C LYS A 217 24.63 -20.63 46.25
N LYS A 218 23.64 -21.35 45.71
CA LYS A 218 23.69 -22.82 45.65
C LYS A 218 23.18 -23.35 44.32
N ALA A 219 23.94 -24.34 43.86
CA ALA A 219 23.91 -24.97 42.56
C ALA A 219 22.87 -26.10 42.46
N ASN A 220 22.58 -26.45 41.21
CA ASN A 220 22.18 -27.76 40.67
C ASN A 220 20.99 -28.52 41.28
N GLY A 221 20.11 -28.94 40.37
CA GLY A 221 19.78 -30.37 40.28
C GLY A 221 18.31 -30.74 40.43
N HIS A 222 17.67 -30.92 39.27
CA HIS A 222 16.80 -32.04 38.90
C HIS A 222 15.56 -32.43 39.75
N LYS A 223 14.48 -32.65 38.96
CA LYS A 223 13.40 -33.66 39.03
C LYS A 223 12.02 -33.29 39.59
N GLU A 224 11.10 -33.37 38.62
CA GLU A 224 9.84 -34.13 38.60
C GLU A 224 8.56 -33.55 39.21
N LYS A 225 7.60 -33.37 38.29
CA LYS A 225 6.16 -33.68 38.35
C LYS A 225 5.35 -33.09 39.51
N HIS A 226 4.33 -32.29 39.17
CA HIS A 226 2.95 -32.76 39.24
C HIS A 226 1.99 -31.78 38.54
N GLU A 227 0.91 -32.37 38.06
CA GLU A 227 -0.25 -31.91 37.32
C GLU A 227 -1.26 -31.24 38.27
N GLU A 228 -1.78 -30.05 37.95
CA GLU A 228 -3.20 -29.71 38.20
C GLU A 228 -3.60 -28.38 37.53
N THR A 229 -4.77 -28.45 36.91
CA THR A 229 -5.58 -27.38 36.33
C THR A 229 -6.10 -26.41 37.39
N GLU A 230 -6.10 -25.10 37.11
CA GLU A 230 -7.08 -24.18 37.71
C GLU A 230 -7.33 -22.96 36.81
N GLU A 231 -8.61 -22.74 36.51
CA GLU A 231 -9.16 -21.62 35.75
C GLU A 231 -9.00 -20.30 36.52
N MET A 232 -8.62 -19.22 35.84
CA MET A 232 -8.69 -17.88 36.42
C MET A 232 -10.08 -17.25 36.20
N PRO A 233 -10.69 -16.61 37.22
CA PRO A 233 -12.01 -16.03 37.09
C PRO A 233 -11.99 -14.69 36.34
N ILE A 234 -12.99 -14.51 35.47
CA ILE A 234 -13.28 -13.26 34.78
C ILE A 234 -13.76 -12.23 35.82
N ARG A 235 -13.01 -11.14 36.02
CA ARG A 235 -13.49 -9.98 36.78
C ARG A 235 -14.47 -9.17 35.93
N SER A 236 -15.71 -9.09 36.40
CA SER A 236 -16.77 -8.22 35.88
C SER A 236 -16.44 -6.74 36.11
N VAL A 237 -16.34 -5.95 35.04
CA VAL A 237 -16.23 -4.49 35.11
C VAL A 237 -17.65 -3.90 35.25
N LYS A 238 -17.90 -3.19 36.36
CA LYS A 238 -19.11 -2.39 36.56
C LYS A 238 -19.01 -1.12 35.71
N LEU A 239 -19.94 -0.94 34.77
CA LEU A 239 -20.16 0.33 34.08
C LEU A 239 -21.05 1.20 34.96
N GLU A 240 -20.55 2.36 35.35
CA GLU A 240 -21.30 3.40 36.05
C GLU A 240 -21.79 4.42 35.02
N SER A 241 -23.11 4.62 34.96
CA SER A 241 -23.75 5.58 34.06
C SER A 241 -23.58 7.01 34.59
N PRO A 242 -23.42 8.02 33.73
CA PRO A 242 -23.28 9.40 34.19
C PRO A 242 -24.61 9.98 34.66
N GLU A 243 -24.57 10.67 35.81
CA GLU A 243 -25.66 11.52 36.31
C GLU A 243 -25.82 12.77 35.43
N VAL A 244 -27.07 13.15 35.26
CA VAL A 244 -27.55 14.28 34.49
C VAL A 244 -27.77 15.44 35.46
N ASP A 245 -27.14 16.58 35.18
CA ASP A 245 -27.61 17.92 35.55
C ASP A 245 -27.34 18.88 34.38
#